data_AF-A0A6V8PZF9-F1
#
_entry.id   AF-A0A6V8PZF9-F1
#
_cell.length_a   1.000
_cell.length_b   1.000
_cell.length_c   1.000
_cell.angle_alpha   90.00
_cell.angle_beta   90.00
_cell.angle_gamma   90.00
#
_symmetry.space_group_name_H-M   'P 1'
#
loop_
_entity.id
_entity.type
_entity.pdbx_description
1 polymer ?
#
loop_
_entity_poly.entity_id
_entity_poly.type
_entity_poly.pdbx_seq_one_letter_code
_entity_poly.pdbx_strand_id
1 'polypeptide(L)' 'MRTLLVGLSTRAMAESAHRGSYDVVSVDYFGDYDQKLLVPNYSLLRDLGTNFQVSLLGEIAFQIDFDALAYTSN' A
#
# COMPACT_ATOMS: atom_id res chain seq x y z
N MET A 1 -3.39 -9.75 -12.82
CA MET A 1 -4.35 -9.29 -11.81
C MET A 1 -3.58 -8.53 -10.78
N ARG A 2 -3.81 -7.22 -10.67
CA ARG A 2 -3.08 -6.35 -9.77
C ARG A 2 -3.89 -6.12 -8.49
N THR A 3 -3.27 -6.40 -7.35
CA THR A 3 -3.91 -6.19 -6.04
C THR A 3 -3.37 -4.93 -5.36
N LEU A 4 -4.26 -4.05 -4.95
CA LEU A 4 -3.95 -2.91 -4.10
C LEU A 4 -4.02 -3.32 -2.62
N LEU A 5 -2.89 -3.20 -1.91
CA LEU A 5 -2.78 -3.40 -0.47
C LEU A 5 -2.95 -2.05 0.24
N VAL A 6 -3.91 -1.92 1.14
CA VAL A 6 -4.18 -0.67 1.86
C VAL A 6 -4.29 -0.90 3.37
N GLY A 7 -3.74 -0.01 4.19
CA GLY A 7 -3.87 -0.08 5.65
C GLY A 7 -2.95 0.88 6.39
N LEU A 8 -2.90 0.78 7.72
CA LEU A 8 -1.94 1.56 8.52
C LEU A 8 -0.49 1.18 8.18
N SER A 9 -0.21 -0.11 8.05
CA SER A 9 1.03 -0.67 7.52
C SER A 9 0.68 -1.84 6.61
N THR A 10 1.33 -1.94 5.46
CA THR A 10 1.13 -3.06 4.51
C THR A 10 2.36 -3.94 4.33
N ARG A 11 3.43 -3.67 5.09
CA ARG A 11 4.76 -4.26 4.91
C ARG A 11 4.76 -5.77 4.85
N ALA A 12 4.22 -6.45 5.86
CA ALA A 12 4.24 -7.92 5.93
C ALA A 12 3.49 -8.56 4.74
N MET A 13 2.39 -7.95 4.30
CA MET A 13 1.64 -8.42 3.13
C MET A 13 2.40 -8.16 1.84
N ALA A 14 2.99 -6.96 1.68
CA ALA A 14 3.77 -6.57 0.52
C ALA A 14 5.00 -7.47 0.32
N GLU A 15 5.76 -7.73 1.38
CA GLU A 15 6.91 -8.65 1.34
C GLU A 15 6.47 -10.08 0.98
N SER A 16 5.35 -10.55 1.54
CA SER A 16 4.80 -11.87 1.25
C SER A 16 4.33 -11.99 -0.20
N ALA A 17 3.67 -10.95 -0.71
CA ALA A 17 3.21 -10.89 -2.10
C ALA A 17 4.39 -10.86 -3.08
N HIS A 18 5.43 -10.07 -2.80
CA HIS A 18 6.67 -10.04 -3.59
C HIS A 18 7.32 -11.43 -3.66
N ARG A 19 7.49 -12.12 -2.51
CA ARG A 19 8.02 -13.50 -2.48
C ARG A 19 7.16 -14.49 -3.26
N GLY A 20 5.85 -14.28 -3.29
CA GLY A 20 4.90 -15.07 -4.06
C GLY A 20 4.82 -14.70 -5.55
N SER A 21 5.60 -13.72 -6.03
CA SER A 21 5.53 -13.19 -7.39
C SER A 21 4.14 -12.66 -7.80
N TYR A 22 3.39 -12.14 -6.83
CA TYR A 22 2.12 -11.47 -7.08
C TYR A 22 2.35 -10.01 -7.52
N ASP A 23 1.58 -9.55 -8.50
CA ASP A 23 1.57 -8.13 -8.89
C ASP A 23 0.76 -7.33 -7.87
N VAL A 24 1.47 -6.54 -7.06
CA VAL A 24 0.87 -5.72 -6.02
C VAL A 24 1.37 -4.27 -6.07
N VAL A 25 0.51 -3.39 -5.60
CA VAL A 25 0.81 -1.99 -5.28
C VAL A 25 0.30 -1.74 -3.87
N SER A 26 0.98 -0.90 -3.11
CA SER A 26 0.65 -0.65 -1.72
C SER A 26 0.43 0.84 -1.42
N VAL A 27 -0.50 1.12 -0.52
CA VAL A 27 -0.74 2.45 0.05
C VAL A 27 -0.84 2.28 1.56
N ASP A 28 0.03 2.94 2.31
CA ASP A 28 -0.01 2.90 3.77
C ASP A 28 0.46 4.20 4.41
N TYR A 29 0.48 4.24 5.74
CA TYR A 29 0.94 5.43 6.46
C TYR A 29 2.45 5.63 6.34
N PHE A 30 3.23 4.60 6.65
CA PHE A 30 4.67 4.72 6.92
C PHE A 30 5.51 4.81 5.65
N GLY A 31 5.23 3.98 4.65
CA GLY A 31 6.05 3.81 3.46
C GLY A 31 7.44 3.31 3.76
N ASP A 32 7.57 2.14 4.37
CA ASP A 32 8.88 1.60 4.74
C ASP A 32 9.82 1.51 3.52
N TYR A 33 11.07 1.93 3.72
CA TYR A 33 12.04 2.03 2.61
C TYR A 33 12.35 0.68 1.98
N ASP A 34 12.47 -0.36 2.81
CA ASP A 34 12.71 -1.73 2.36
C ASP A 34 11.53 -2.29 1.57
N GLN A 35 10.29 -2.03 1.96
CA GLN A 35 9.11 -2.37 1.18
C GLN A 35 9.13 -1.74 -0.22
N LYS A 36 9.56 -0.47 -0.32
CA LYS A 36 9.66 0.27 -1.61
C LYS A 36 10.65 -0.36 -2.59
N LEU A 37 11.66 -1.08 -2.09
CA LEU A 37 12.61 -1.81 -2.94
C LEU A 37 12.00 -3.07 -3.55
N LEU A 38 10.86 -3.54 -3.03
CA LEU A 38 10.22 -4.80 -3.43
C LEU A 38 8.97 -4.57 -4.28
N VAL A 39 8.15 -3.57 -3.93
CA VAL A 39 6.86 -3.28 -4.60
C VAL A 39 6.61 -1.77 -4.69
N PRO A 40 5.80 -1.31 -5.68
CA PRO A 40 5.30 0.07 -5.68
C PRO A 40 4.55 0.39 -4.37
N ASN A 41 4.89 1.54 -3.77
CA ASN A 41 4.36 1.96 -2.48
C ASN A 41 4.15 3.48 -2.44
N TYR A 42 2.98 3.88 -1.95
CA TYR A 42 2.59 5.26 -1.66
C TYR A 42 2.40 5.44 -0.16
N SER A 43 3.00 6.48 0.40
CA SER A 43 2.97 6.78 1.83
C SER A 43 2.20 8.06 2.12
N LEU A 44 1.21 7.97 3.00
CA LEU A 44 0.52 9.17 3.50
C LEU A 44 1.49 10.12 4.22
N LEU A 45 2.38 9.58 5.05
CA LEU A 45 3.31 10.39 5.83
C LEU A 45 4.40 11.01 4.96
N ARG A 46 5.08 10.18 4.16
CA ARG A 46 6.27 10.60 3.41
C ARG A 46 5.93 11.32 2.11
N ASP A 47 4.96 10.80 1.34
CA ASP A 47 4.69 11.31 0.00
C ASP A 47 3.62 12.43 0.02
N LEU A 48 2.64 12.37 0.95
CA LEU A 48 1.60 13.40 1.09
C LEU A 48 1.79 14.33 2.30
N GLY A 49 2.65 14.00 3.26
CA GLY A 49 2.87 14.83 4.44
C GLY A 49 1.67 14.90 5.39
N THR A 50 0.79 13.89 5.38
CA THR A 50 -0.45 13.89 6.17
C THR A 50 -0.41 12.87 7.30
N ASN A 51 -1.19 13.14 8.37
CA ASN A 51 -1.49 12.14 9.37
C ASN A 51 -2.32 11.00 8.80
N PHE A 52 -2.31 9.85 9.48
CA PHE A 52 -3.12 8.71 9.08
C PHE A 52 -4.62 9.04 9.16
N GLN A 53 -5.31 8.88 8.03
CA GLN A 53 -6.77 8.90 7.94
C GLN A 53 -7.21 7.83 6.96
N VAL A 54 -8.19 7.02 7.35
CA VAL A 54 -8.68 5.92 6.51
C VAL A 54 -9.29 6.44 5.20
N SER A 55 -9.93 7.61 5.22
CA SER A 55 -10.48 8.26 4.02
C SER A 55 -9.40 8.54 2.97
N LEU A 56 -8.21 9.00 3.39
CA LEU A 56 -7.10 9.31 2.49
C LEU A 56 -6.55 8.05 1.79
N LEU A 57 -6.60 6.89 2.44
CA LEU A 57 -6.25 5.62 1.78
C LEU A 57 -7.19 5.36 0.59
N GLY A 58 -8.50 5.62 0.77
CA GLY A 58 -9.50 5.46 -0.28
C GLY A 58 -9.32 6.46 -1.41
N GLU A 59 -9.07 7.73 -1.10
CA GLU A 59 -8.81 8.78 -2.11
C GLU A 59 -7.62 8.43 -3.01
N ILE A 60 -6.53 7.94 -2.42
CA ILE A 60 -5.36 7.50 -3.18
C ILE A 60 -5.66 6.23 -3.98
N ALA A 61 -6.43 5.30 -3.41
CA ALA A 61 -6.83 4.08 -4.12
C ALA A 61 -7.53 4.40 -5.45
N PHE A 62 -8.40 5.42 -5.49
CA PHE A 62 -9.09 5.84 -6.73
C PHE A 62 -8.16 6.40 -7.82
N GLN A 63 -6.90 6.69 -7.51
CA GLN A 63 -5.90 7.17 -8.48
C GLN A 63 -4.97 6.06 -8.99
N ILE A 64 -5.19 4.82 -8.58
CA ILE A 64 -4.34 3.68 -8.88
C ILE A 64 -5.16 2.64 -9.66
N ASP A 65 -4.61 2.13 -10.75
CA ASP A 65 -5.21 1.00 -11.47
C ASP A 65 -5.01 -0.30 -10.67
N PHE A 66 -6.11 -0.99 -10.34
CA PHE A 66 -6.09 -2.30 -9.70
C PHE A 66 -7.33 -3.13 -10.05
N ASP A 67 -7.22 -4.45 -9.93
CA ASP A 67 -8.33 -5.40 -10.15
C ASP A 67 -8.99 -5.84 -8.82
N ALA A 68 -8.21 -5.86 -7.75
CA ALA A 68 -8.64 -6.26 -6.42
C ALA A 68 -8.02 -5.36 -5.34
N LEU A 69 -8.69 -5.24 -4.20
CA LEU A 69 -8.21 -4.48 -3.05
C LEU A 69 -8.22 -5.38 -1.81
N ALA A 70 -7.11 -5.39 -1.07
CA ALA A 70 -6.98 -6.02 0.24
C ALA A 70 -6.73 -4.93 1.28
N TYR A 71 -7.68 -4.77 2.19
CA TYR A 71 -7.58 -3.87 3.33
C TYR A 71 -7.08 -4.60 4.57
N THR A 72 -6.10 -4.03 5.25
CA THR A 72 -5.61 -4.49 6.55
C THR A 72 -5.85 -3.46 7.64
N SER A 73 -6.26 -3.94 8.79
CA SER A 73 -6.41 -3.19 10.04
C SER A 73 -5.76 -3.97 11.17
N ASN A 74 -5.40 -3.28 12.25
CA ASN A 74 -4.78 -3.87 13.45
C ASN A 74 -5.75 -3.71 14.63
#